data_AF-A0A817M4S9-F1
#
_entry.id   AF-A0A817M4S9-F1
#
_cell.length_a   1.000
_cell.length_b   1.000
_cell.length_c   1.000
_cell.angle_alpha   90.00
_cell.angle_beta   90.00
_cell.angle_gamma   90.00
#
_symmetry.space_group_name_H-M   'P 1'
#
loop_
_entity.id
_entity.type
_entity.pdbx_description
1 polymer ?
#
loop_
_entity_poly.entity_id
_entity_poly.type
_entity_poly.pdbx_seq_one_letter_code
_entity_poly.pdbx_strand_id
1 'polypeptide(L)'
;MTLSDKRNDIHAKLMSYYPEVSEWCSPLLPGYIMIIAIVINFIMMIPTGVIVAVTNMTLILAVPIEILSSFILPGNPIGFLTLRVYTQSCQYQIIHLLFSFKFAHYMK
;
A
#
# COMPACT_ATOMS: atom_id res chain seq x y z
N MET A 1 -2.27 -40.32 6.00
CA MET A 1 -3.24 -39.52 5.22
C MET A 1 -2.83 -39.62 3.76
N THR A 2 -3.51 -40.47 3.00
CA THR A 2 -3.09 -40.99 1.70
C THR A 2 -3.56 -40.08 0.56
N LEU A 3 -2.77 -39.97 -0.52
CA LEU A 3 -3.02 -39.10 -1.68
C LEU A 3 -4.35 -39.38 -2.43
N SER A 4 -5.06 -40.45 -2.08
CA SER A 4 -6.38 -40.79 -2.63
C SER A 4 -7.52 -39.94 -2.05
N ASP A 5 -7.36 -39.40 -0.84
CA ASP A 5 -8.41 -38.60 -0.15
C ASP A 5 -8.51 -37.19 -0.76
N LYS A 6 -7.37 -36.66 -1.23
CA LYS A 6 -7.26 -35.34 -1.86
C LYS A 6 -8.08 -35.17 -3.14
N ARG A 7 -8.44 -36.28 -3.78
CA ARG A 7 -9.26 -36.31 -5.01
C ARG A 7 -10.76 -36.13 -4.74
N ASN A 8 -11.19 -36.33 -3.49
CA ASN A 8 -12.57 -36.19 -3.02
C ASN A 8 -12.75 -35.02 -2.04
N ASP A 9 -11.70 -34.26 -1.77
CA ASP A 9 -11.80 -33.05 -0.97
C ASP A 9 -12.71 -32.04 -1.67
N ILE A 10 -13.77 -31.64 -0.96
CA ILE A 10 -14.72 -30.59 -1.38
C ILE A 10 -13.96 -29.34 -1.84
N HIS A 11 -12.81 -29.08 -1.21
CA HIS A 11 -11.89 -27.99 -1.54
C HIS A 11 -11.33 -28.07 -2.97
N ALA A 12 -10.90 -29.24 -3.44
CA ALA A 12 -10.41 -29.42 -4.81
C ALA A 12 -11.54 -29.25 -5.85
N LYS A 13 -12.76 -29.67 -5.49
CA LYS A 13 -13.96 -29.49 -6.32
C LYS A 13 -14.42 -28.03 -6.38
N LEU A 14 -14.25 -27.27 -5.30
CA LEU A 14 -14.49 -25.82 -5.28
C LEU A 14 -13.45 -25.12 -6.17
N MET A 15 -12.18 -25.50 -6.06
CA MET A 15 -11.09 -24.92 -6.87
C MET A 15 -11.23 -25.16 -8.38
N SER A 16 -11.95 -26.20 -8.83
CA SER A 16 -12.24 -26.38 -10.26
C SER A 16 -13.38 -25.48 -10.79
N TYR A 17 -14.24 -24.95 -9.90
CA TYR A 17 -15.35 -24.06 -10.27
C TYR A 17 -14.99 -22.57 -10.13
N TYR A 18 -14.06 -22.24 -9.22
CA TYR A 18 -13.54 -20.88 -9.09
C TYR A 18 -12.27 -20.76 -9.94
N PRO A 19 -12.29 -19.99 -11.05
CA PRO A 19 -11.08 -19.75 -11.82
C PRO A 19 -10.01 -19.20 -10.87
N GLU A 20 -8.82 -19.79 -10.86
CA GLU A 20 -7.72 -19.25 -10.07
C GLU A 20 -7.53 -17.78 -10.43
N VAL A 21 -7.52 -16.95 -9.39
CA VAL A 21 -7.22 -15.52 -9.49
C VAL A 21 -5.96 -15.38 -10.35
N SER A 22 -6.05 -14.61 -11.43
CA SER A 22 -4.98 -14.44 -12.43
C SER A 22 -3.62 -14.36 -11.76
N GLU A 23 -2.59 -15.06 -12.22
CA GLU A 23 -1.28 -15.16 -11.53
C GLU A 23 -0.60 -13.81 -11.24
N TRP A 24 -1.00 -12.76 -11.96
CA TRP A 24 -0.67 -11.35 -11.73
C TRP A 24 -1.22 -10.78 -10.39
N CYS A 25 -2.08 -11.54 -9.72
CA CYS A 25 -2.65 -11.34 -8.40
C CYS A 25 -2.13 -12.45 -7.46
N SER A 26 -0.82 -12.65 -7.46
CA SER A 26 -0.16 -13.20 -6.28
C SER A 26 -0.27 -12.16 -5.15
N PRO A 27 -0.92 -12.45 -4.01
CA PRO A 27 -0.91 -11.55 -2.84
C PRO A 27 0.49 -11.39 -2.25
N LEU A 28 1.47 -12.21 -2.68
CA LEU A 28 2.88 -12.05 -2.37
C LEU A 28 3.55 -11.13 -3.40
N LEU A 29 3.45 -9.82 -3.14
CA LEU A 29 4.33 -8.74 -3.60
C LEU A 29 4.71 -8.73 -5.08
N PRO A 30 3.96 -8.01 -5.92
CA PRO A 30 4.56 -7.41 -7.09
C PRO A 30 5.50 -6.30 -6.58
N GLY A 31 6.79 -6.58 -6.45
CA GLY A 31 7.79 -5.65 -5.90
C GLY A 31 7.81 -4.28 -6.60
N TYR A 32 7.32 -4.22 -7.84
CA TYR A 32 7.12 -2.98 -8.58
C TYR A 32 6.11 -2.02 -7.92
N ILE A 33 5.04 -2.53 -7.28
CA ILE A 33 4.03 -1.71 -6.58
C ILE A 33 4.66 -0.98 -5.40
N MET A 34 5.58 -1.63 -4.69
CA MET A 34 6.28 -1.02 -3.56
C MET A 34 7.18 0.13 -4.01
N ILE A 35 7.91 -0.05 -5.11
CA ILE A 35 8.78 1.00 -5.67
C ILE A 35 7.94 2.21 -6.10
N ILE A 36 6.81 1.97 -6.78
CA ILE A 36 5.87 3.02 -7.18
C ILE A 36 5.33 3.77 -5.94
N ALA A 37 4.94 3.04 -4.89
CA ALA A 37 4.46 3.64 -3.64
C ALA A 37 5.50 4.57 -2.99
N ILE A 38 6.77 4.17 -2.98
CA ILE A 38 7.87 4.97 -2.41
C ILE A 38 8.10 6.25 -3.23
N VAL A 39 8.11 6.15 -4.56
CA VAL A 39 8.30 7.31 -5.45
C VAL A 39 7.19 8.34 -5.28
N ILE A 40 5.93 7.88 -5.22
CA ILE A 40 4.76 8.73 -4.97
C ILE A 40 4.90 9.46 -3.62
N ASN A 41 5.26 8.72 -2.57
CA ASN A 41 5.46 9.28 -1.25
C ASN A 41 6.60 10.30 -1.20
N PHE A 42 7.68 10.07 -1.95
CA PHE A 42 8.82 10.99 -2.00
C PHE A 42 8.42 12.37 -2.54
N ILE A 43 7.57 12.39 -3.59
CA ILE A 43 7.02 13.64 -4.14
C ILE A 43 6.05 14.29 -3.13
N MET A 44 5.19 13.49 -2.51
CA MET A 44 4.22 13.97 -1.51
C MET A 44 4.86 14.38 -0.17
N MET A 45 6.10 14.00 0.09
CA MET A 45 6.83 14.37 1.31
C MET A 45 6.99 15.89 1.43
N ILE A 46 7.31 16.59 0.33
CA ILE A 46 7.55 18.03 0.33
C ILE A 46 6.31 18.81 0.79
N PRO A 47 5.13 18.69 0.15
CA PRO A 47 3.95 19.44 0.58
C PRO A 47 3.48 19.02 1.97
N THR A 48 3.54 17.73 2.30
CA THR A 48 3.16 17.23 3.63
C THR A 48 4.06 17.81 4.72
N GLY A 49 5.37 17.89 4.47
CA GLY A 49 6.35 18.46 5.39
C GLY A 49 6.14 19.95 5.63
N VAL A 50 5.89 20.74 4.57
CA VAL A 50 5.61 22.17 4.70
C VAL A 50 4.36 22.41 5.56
N ILE A 51 3.28 21.66 5.31
CA ILE A 51 2.02 21.83 6.04
C ILE A 51 2.20 21.46 7.52
N VAL A 52 2.81 20.31 7.82
CA VAL A 52 3.04 19.86 9.20
C VAL A 52 3.98 20.83 9.94
N ALA A 53 5.01 21.35 9.27
CA ALA A 53 5.95 22.28 9.88
C ALA A 53 5.31 23.60 10.29
N VAL A 54 4.48 24.19 9.40
CA VAL A 54 3.83 25.49 9.59
C VAL A 54 2.62 25.40 10.51
N THR A 55 1.73 24.44 10.28
CA THR A 55 0.44 24.37 10.97
C THR A 55 0.47 23.51 12.24
N ASN A 56 1.50 22.68 12.43
CA ASN A 56 1.54 21.63 13.46
C ASN A 56 0.39 20.61 13.39
N MET A 57 -0.36 20.56 12.29
CA MET A 57 -1.45 19.59 12.11
C MET A 57 -0.98 18.41 11.27
N THR A 58 -1.20 17.19 11.78
CA THR A 58 -0.94 15.95 11.03
C THR A 58 -2.02 15.76 9.98
N LEU A 59 -1.64 15.87 8.71
CA LEU A 59 -2.53 15.64 7.58
C LEU A 59 -2.64 14.15 7.26
N ILE A 60 -3.86 13.62 7.31
CA ILE A 60 -4.15 12.26 6.84
C ILE A 60 -4.44 12.33 5.34
N LEU A 61 -3.42 12.07 4.53
CA LEU A 61 -3.45 12.24 3.07
C LEU A 61 -4.09 11.04 2.32
N ALA A 62 -5.14 10.43 2.89
CA ALA A 62 -5.77 9.24 2.33
C ALA A 62 -6.42 9.50 0.95
N VAL A 63 -7.17 10.59 0.82
CA VAL A 63 -7.93 10.93 -0.41
C VAL A 63 -7.05 11.20 -1.64
N PRO A 64 -6.01 12.06 -1.59
CA PRO A 64 -5.18 12.29 -2.77
C PRO A 64 -4.39 11.04 -3.19
N ILE A 65 -4.00 10.20 -2.23
CA ILE A 65 -3.36 8.91 -2.52
C ILE A 65 -4.32 7.97 -3.24
N GLU A 66 -5.58 7.88 -2.79
CA GLU A 66 -6.60 7.06 -3.44
C GLU A 66 -6.92 7.53 -4.85
N ILE A 67 -7.00 8.84 -5.06
CA ILE A 67 -7.21 9.38 -6.40
C ILE A 67 -6.04 8.98 -7.29
N LEU A 68 -4.80 9.20 -6.83
CA LEU A 68 -3.61 8.88 -7.61
C LEU A 68 -3.44 7.38 -7.88
N SER A 69 -3.68 6.53 -6.88
CA SER A 69 -3.59 5.07 -7.04
C SER A 69 -4.68 4.51 -7.95
N SER A 70 -5.86 5.13 -7.97
CA SER A 70 -6.95 4.78 -8.90
C SER A 70 -6.58 5.06 -10.36
N PHE A 71 -5.83 6.12 -10.63
CA PHE A 71 -5.34 6.43 -11.99
C PHE A 71 -4.28 5.43 -12.47
N ILE A 72 -3.46 4.88 -11.57
CA ILE A 72 -2.33 4.00 -11.92
C ILE A 72 -2.81 2.56 -12.22
N LEU A 73 -3.80 2.06 -11.49
CA LEU A 73 -4.29 0.66 -11.60
C LEU A 73 -5.79 0.61 -11.91
N PRO A 74 -6.23 1.06 -13.10
CA PRO A 74 -7.63 0.97 -13.49
C PRO A 74 -8.04 -0.50 -13.67
N GLY A 75 -9.21 -0.88 -13.13
CA GLY A 75 -9.81 -2.20 -13.34
C GLY A 75 -9.28 -3.33 -12.45
N ASN A 76 -8.28 -3.10 -11.60
CA ASN A 76 -7.80 -4.09 -10.63
C ASN A 76 -8.01 -3.62 -9.18
N PRO A 77 -9.08 -4.09 -8.48
CA PRO A 77 -9.38 -3.64 -7.13
C PRO A 77 -8.33 -4.09 -6.10
N ILE A 78 -7.68 -5.24 -6.30
CA ILE A 78 -6.69 -5.79 -5.37
C ILE A 78 -5.36 -5.03 -5.50
N GLY A 79 -4.97 -4.70 -6.74
CA GLY A 79 -3.81 -3.82 -7.01
C GLY A 79 -4.00 -2.42 -6.42
N PHE A 80 -5.19 -1.85 -6.58
CA PHE A 80 -5.53 -0.57 -5.97
C PHE A 80 -5.40 -0.58 -4.44
N LEU A 81 -5.98 -1.59 -3.78
CA LEU A 81 -5.95 -1.71 -2.32
C LEU A 81 -4.52 -1.92 -1.80
N THR A 82 -3.73 -2.77 -2.45
CA THR A 82 -2.33 -3.00 -2.05
C THR A 82 -1.50 -1.73 -2.17
N LEU A 83 -1.55 -1.04 -3.32
CA LEU A 83 -0.85 0.24 -3.51
C LEU A 83 -1.29 1.29 -2.48
N ARG A 84 -2.59 1.38 -2.17
CA ARG A 84 -3.13 2.29 -1.15
C ARG A 84 -2.53 2.02 0.23
N VAL A 85 -2.54 0.77 0.69
CA VAL A 85 -2.02 0.41 2.02
C VAL A 85 -0.52 0.70 2.11
N TYR A 86 0.28 0.29 1.13
CA TYR A 86 1.72 0.56 1.13
C TYR A 86 2.02 2.06 1.13
N THR A 87 1.31 2.83 0.29
CA THR A 87 1.52 4.28 0.22
C THR A 87 1.18 4.94 1.56
N GLN A 88 0.09 4.54 2.22
CA GLN A 88 -0.31 5.05 3.52
C GLN A 88 0.69 4.68 4.64
N SER A 89 1.24 3.46 4.62
CA SER A 89 2.27 3.04 5.57
C SER A 89 3.57 3.86 5.43
N CYS A 90 4.03 4.12 4.21
CA CYS A 90 5.19 4.98 3.98
C CYS A 90 4.95 6.41 4.47
N GLN A 91 3.76 6.96 4.21
CA GLN A 91 3.40 8.31 4.64
C GLN A 91 3.45 8.46 6.16
N TYR A 92 2.98 7.45 6.89
CA TYR A 92 3.06 7.42 8.36
C TYR A 92 4.52 7.54 8.83
N GLN A 93 5.43 6.77 8.24
CA GLN A 93 6.85 6.81 8.60
C GLN A 93 7.49 8.17 8.28
N ILE A 94 7.13 8.79 7.16
CA ILE A 94 7.62 10.12 6.78
C ILE A 94 7.21 11.19 7.80
N ILE A 95 5.95 11.17 8.25
CA ILE A 95 5.46 12.12 9.26
C ILE A 95 6.22 11.97 10.57
N HIS A 96 6.46 10.73 11.02
CA HIS A 96 7.28 10.47 12.20
C HIS A 96 8.70 11.00 12.07
N LEU A 97 9.34 10.79 10.91
CA LEU A 97 10.66 11.34 10.61
C LEU A 97 10.67 12.88 10.67
N LEU A 98 9.65 13.53 10.12
CA LEU A 98 9.50 15.00 10.16
C LEU A 98 9.38 15.53 11.59
N PHE A 99 8.63 14.83 12.45
CA PHE A 99 8.57 15.18 13.87
C PHE A 99 9.94 15.05 14.55
N SER A 100 10.69 13.99 14.27
CA SER A 100 12.05 13.82 14.79
C SER A 100 13.00 14.93 14.32
N PHE A 101 12.90 15.39 13.06
CA PHE A 101 13.70 16.53 12.59
C PHE A 101 13.32 17.85 13.26
N LYS A 102 12.02 18.07 13.49
CA LYS A 102 11.57 19.25 14.22
C LYS A 102 12.06 19.22 15.66
N PHE A 103 11.97 18.07 16.32
CA PHE A 103 12.49 17.88 17.68
C PHE A 103 14.00 18.11 17.75
N ALA A 104 14.78 17.58 16.80
CA ALA A 104 16.21 17.82 16.71
C ALA A 104 16.58 19.30 16.59
N HIS A 105 15.75 20.11 15.92
CA HIS A 105 15.94 21.56 15.88
C HIS A 105 15.70 22.24 17.23
N TYR A 106 14.70 21.79 18.00
CA TYR A 106 14.41 22.32 19.35
C TYR A 106 15.40 21.85 20.43
N MET A 107 16.10 20.74 20.20
CA MET A 107 17.07 20.19 21.14
C MET A 107 18.47 20.80 21.04
N LYS A 108 18.70 21.69 20.08
CA LYS A 108 19.98 22.40 19.94
C LYS A 108 20.12 23.47 21.02
#